data_AF-A0A1W6BEY4-F1
#
_entry.id   AF-A0A1W6BEY4-F1
#
_cell.length_a   1.000
_cell.length_b   1.000
_cell.length_c   1.000
_cell.angle_alpha   90.00
_cell.angle_beta   90.00
_cell.angle_gamma   90.00
#
_symmetry.space_group_name_H-M   'P 1'
#
loop_
_entity.id
_entity.type
_entity.pdbx_description
1 polymer ?
#
loop_
_entity_poly.entity_id
_entity_poly.type
_entity_poly.pdbx_seq_one_letter_code
_entity_poly.pdbx_strand_id
1 'polypeptide(L)'
;MLFFLFKVIAAGLIVAFSSWLAGQNPKLAGFIIALPLVSLIAILFSYYEHNDTEKTVMFTKSIFIAVPASYLFFVPFFFAKSFNMNFFIIYIAGLMFLIGGYFIHRYIVNFL
;
A
#
# COMPACT_ATOMS: atom_id res chain seq x y z
N MET A 1 -1.20 -20.13 -15.47
CA MET A 1 -2.01 -19.12 -16.19
C MET A 1 -3.31 -18.78 -15.46
N LEU A 2 -4.20 -19.74 -15.21
CA LEU A 2 -5.51 -19.49 -14.58
C LEU A 2 -5.41 -18.90 -13.16
N PHE A 3 -4.52 -19.44 -12.33
CA PHE A 3 -4.27 -18.90 -10.97
C PHE A 3 -3.78 -17.45 -11.00
N PHE A 4 -2.88 -17.12 -11.92
CA PHE A 4 -2.40 -15.74 -12.12
C PHE A 4 -3.54 -14.78 -12.51
N LEU A 5 -4.39 -15.16 -13.47
CA LEU A 5 -5.56 -14.38 -13.87
C LEU A 5 -6.51 -14.13 -12.69
N PHE A 6 -6.72 -15.14 -11.85
CA PHE A 6 -7.52 -14.98 -10.64
C PHE A 6 -6.93 -13.92 -9.69
N LYS A 7 -5.60 -13.90 -9.46
CA LYS A 7 -4.94 -12.86 -8.64
C LYS A 7 -5.19 -11.47 -9.21
N VAL A 8 -5.06 -11.32 -10.53
CA VAL A 8 -5.27 -10.03 -11.23
C VAL A 8 -6.71 -9.56 -11.10
N ILE A 9 -7.69 -10.43 -11.34
CA ILE A 9 -9.11 -10.09 -11.22
C ILE A 9 -9.45 -9.72 -9.77
N ALA A 10 -9.01 -10.51 -8.79
CA ALA A 10 -9.27 -10.23 -7.38
C ALA A 10 -8.68 -8.87 -6.95
N ALA A 11 -7.42 -8.59 -7.31
CA ALA A 11 -6.80 -7.30 -7.03
C ALA A 11 -7.51 -6.14 -7.74
N GLY A 12 -7.86 -6.32 -9.02
CA GLY A 12 -8.58 -5.33 -9.82
C GLY A 12 -9.96 -5.00 -9.25
N LEU A 13 -10.69 -6.01 -8.76
CA LEU A 13 -11.99 -5.81 -8.13
C LEU A 13 -11.89 -4.98 -6.85
N ILE A 14 -10.88 -5.21 -6.01
CA ILE A 14 -10.66 -4.42 -4.78
C ILE A 14 -10.42 -2.94 -5.13
N VAL A 15 -9.57 -2.68 -6.13
CA VAL A 15 -9.26 -1.32 -6.58
C VAL A 15 -10.50 -0.66 -7.19
N ALA A 16 -11.19 -1.34 -8.11
CA ALA A 16 -12.36 -0.82 -8.80
C ALA A 16 -13.49 -0.51 -7.80
N PHE A 17 -13.79 -1.44 -6.89
CA PHE A 17 -14.82 -1.27 -5.87
C PHE A 17 -14.49 -0.10 -4.94
N SER A 18 -13.26 -0.02 -4.45
CA SER A 18 -12.86 1.06 -3.54
C SER A 18 -12.84 2.43 -4.23
N SER A 19 -12.42 2.49 -5.50
CA SER A 19 -12.41 3.72 -6.28
C SER A 19 -13.83 4.22 -6.57
N TRP A 20 -14.77 3.31 -6.89
CA TRP A 20 -16.18 3.65 -7.04
C TRP A 20 -16.78 4.11 -5.71
N LEU A 21 -16.52 3.37 -4.62
CA LEU A 21 -17.02 3.68 -3.30
C LEU A 21 -16.48 5.02 -2.79
N ALA A 22 -15.29 5.44 -3.20
CA ALA A 22 -14.72 6.74 -2.82
C ALA A 22 -15.57 7.92 -3.32
N GLY A 23 -16.28 7.78 -4.44
CA GLY A 23 -17.23 8.79 -4.92
C GLY A 23 -18.49 8.89 -4.06
N GLN A 24 -18.91 7.78 -3.45
CA GLN A 24 -20.13 7.69 -2.65
C GLN A 24 -19.88 7.95 -1.16
N ASN A 25 -18.85 7.34 -0.59
CA ASN A 25 -18.45 7.42 0.81
C ASN A 25 -16.91 7.36 0.94
N PRO A 26 -16.22 8.51 0.83
CA PRO A 26 -14.75 8.59 0.89
C PRO A 26 -14.16 8.00 2.18
N LYS A 27 -14.84 8.14 3.33
CA LYS A 27 -14.34 7.62 4.61
C LYS A 27 -14.31 6.10 4.64
N LEU A 28 -15.39 5.46 4.18
CA LEU A 28 -15.46 4.00 4.12
C LEU A 28 -14.49 3.44 3.06
N ALA A 29 -14.40 4.08 1.89
CA ALA A 29 -13.44 3.70 0.86
C ALA A 29 -11.99 3.80 1.36
N GLY A 30 -11.65 4.89 2.06
CA GLY A 30 -10.34 5.06 2.69
C GLY A 30 -10.05 3.97 3.72
N PHE A 31 -11.03 3.60 4.55
CA PHE A 31 -10.89 2.50 5.51
C PHE A 31 -10.63 1.16 4.81
N ILE A 32 -11.39 0.83 3.76
CA ILE A 32 -11.24 -0.42 2.99
C ILE A 32 -9.86 -0.47 2.32
N ILE A 33 -9.39 0.63 1.72
CA ILE A 33 -8.04 0.70 1.12
C ILE A 33 -6.94 0.60 2.17
N ALA A 34 -7.15 1.14 3.37
CA ALA A 34 -6.19 1.06 4.47
C ALA A 34 -6.08 -0.34 5.08
N LEU A 35 -7.10 -1.20 4.90
CA LEU A 35 -6.97 -2.61 5.26
C LEU A 35 -5.86 -3.24 4.40
N PRO A 36 -5.05 -4.14 4.97
CA PRO A 36 -3.96 -4.81 4.24
C PRO A 36 -4.49 -5.91 3.31
N LEU A 37 -5.57 -5.67 2.56
CA LEU A 37 -6.26 -6.67 1.74
C LEU A 37 -5.32 -7.31 0.71
N VAL A 38 -4.52 -6.49 0.02
CA VAL A 38 -3.54 -6.98 -0.95
C VAL A 38 -2.47 -7.82 -0.26
N SER A 39 -1.99 -7.39 0.91
CA SER A 39 -1.00 -8.14 1.70
C SER A 39 -1.57 -9.48 2.19
N LEU A 40 -2.80 -9.52 2.68
CA LEU A 40 -3.47 -10.75 3.12
C LEU A 40 -3.54 -11.77 1.98
N ILE A 41 -3.96 -11.32 0.79
CA ILE A 41 -4.06 -12.16 -0.42
C ILE A 41 -2.66 -12.61 -0.87
N ALA A 42 -1.68 -11.71 -0.89
CA ALA A 42 -0.31 -12.03 -1.31
C ALA A 42 0.37 -13.04 -0.37
N ILE A 43 0.20 -12.89 0.95
CA ILE A 43 0.73 -13.83 1.95
C ILE A 43 0.11 -15.21 1.78
N LEU A 44 -1.22 -15.27 1.61
CA LEU A 44 -1.94 -16.53 1.40
C LEU A 44 -1.45 -17.26 0.15
N PHE A 45 -1.34 -16.55 -0.98
CA PHE A 45 -0.83 -17.13 -2.21
C PHE A 45 0.64 -17.51 -2.14
N SER A 46 1.46 -16.69 -1.47
CA SER A 46 2.88 -17.00 -1.25
C SER A 46 3.05 -18.34 -0.53
N TYR A 47 2.25 -18.58 0.51
CA TYR A 47 2.27 -19.83 1.26
C TYR A 47 1.86 -21.02 0.39
N TYR A 48 0.72 -20.94 -0.30
CA TYR A 48 0.23 -22.06 -1.12
C TYR A 48 1.13 -22.39 -2.32
N GLU A 49 1.79 -21.39 -2.89
CA GLU A 49 2.63 -21.57 -4.08
C GLU A 49 4.01 -22.15 -3.74
N HIS A 50 4.57 -21.82 -2.58
CA HIS A 50 5.92 -22.23 -2.20
C HIS A 50 5.98 -23.25 -1.06
N ASN A 51 4.88 -23.48 -0.33
CA ASN A 51 4.78 -24.32 0.88
C ASN A 51 5.92 -24.08 1.89
N ASP A 52 6.37 -22.83 2.00
CA ASP A 52 7.51 -22.42 2.81
C ASP A 52 7.07 -21.41 3.86
N THR A 53 6.86 -21.91 5.08
CA THR A 53 6.42 -21.10 6.21
C THR A 53 7.46 -20.04 6.58
N GLU A 54 8.75 -20.35 6.50
CA GLU A 54 9.82 -19.42 6.90
C GLU A 54 9.88 -18.22 5.95
N LYS A 55 9.83 -18.46 4.64
CA LYS A 55 9.75 -17.39 3.64
C LYS A 55 8.46 -16.58 3.77
N THR A 56 7.34 -17.22 4.06
CA THR A 56 6.06 -16.53 4.27
C THR A 56 6.10 -15.62 5.49
N VAL A 57 6.71 -16.08 6.59
CA VAL A 57 6.91 -15.27 7.81
C VAL A 57 7.86 -14.11 7.54
N MET A 58 8.98 -14.34 6.85
CA MET A 58 9.92 -13.29 6.47
C MET A 58 9.25 -12.22 5.59
N PHE A 59 8.47 -12.65 4.58
CA PHE A 59 7.70 -11.75 3.72
C PHE A 59 6.69 -10.91 4.52
N THR A 60 5.96 -11.53 5.45
CA THR A 60 5.01 -10.85 6.32
C THR A 60 5.70 -9.81 7.22
N LYS A 61 6.84 -10.15 7.83
CA LYS A 61 7.66 -9.21 8.61
C LYS A 61 8.15 -8.04 7.76
N SER A 62 8.59 -8.31 6.54
CA SER A 62 9.01 -7.26 5.59
C SER A 62 7.86 -6.30 5.26
N ILE A 63 6.63 -6.82 5.04
CA ILE A 63 5.45 -5.98 4.83
C ILE A 63 5.20 -5.08 6.05
N PHE A 64 5.18 -5.66 7.25
CA PHE A 64 4.93 -4.91 8.48
C PHE A 64 5.89 -3.74 8.67
N ILE A 65 7.18 -3.95 8.35
CA ILE A 65 8.21 -2.91 8.44
C ILE A 65 8.05 -1.84 7.34
N ALA A 66 7.64 -2.23 6.13
CA ALA A 66 7.49 -1.32 4.99
C ALA A 66 6.23 -0.43 5.07
N VAL A 67 5.15 -0.91 5.70
CA VAL A 67 3.87 -0.18 5.80
C VAL A 67 4.02 1.20 6.46
N PRO A 68 4.71 1.36 7.62
CA PRO A 68 4.96 2.67 8.20
C PRO A 68 5.67 3.65 7.26
N ALA A 69 6.65 3.17 6.48
CA ALA A 69 7.34 4.02 5.51
C ALA A 69 6.38 4.51 4.41
N SER A 70 5.39 3.70 4.03
CA SER A 70 4.39 4.08 3.04
C SER A 70 3.47 5.23 3.50
N TYR A 71 3.34 5.47 4.81
CA TYR A 71 2.49 6.54 5.32
C TYR A 71 2.99 7.94 4.95
N LEU A 72 4.27 8.08 4.62
CA LEU A 72 4.84 9.35 4.15
C LEU A 72 4.18 9.85 2.87
N PHE A 73 3.63 8.96 2.03
CA PHE A 73 2.84 9.35 0.86
C PHE A 73 1.63 10.23 1.23
N PHE A 74 0.98 9.95 2.36
CA PHE A 74 -0.25 10.66 2.76
C PHE A 74 0.02 12.00 3.43
N VAL A 75 1.25 12.28 3.86
CA VAL A 75 1.61 13.49 4.62
C VAL A 75 1.21 14.79 3.89
N PRO A 76 1.52 14.98 2.59
CA PRO A 76 1.15 16.22 1.88
C PRO A 76 -0.36 16.46 1.81
N PHE A 77 -1.18 15.40 1.86
CA PHE A 77 -2.64 15.53 1.77
C PHE A 77 -3.24 16.22 3.01
N PHE A 78 -2.59 16.18 4.18
CA PHE A 78 -3.02 16.90 5.37
C PHE A 78 -2.88 18.42 5.22
N PHE A 79 -1.97 18.88 4.37
CA PHE A 79 -1.66 20.30 4.19
C PHE A 79 -2.23 20.89 2.89
N ALA A 80 -2.98 20.09 2.13
CA ALA A 80 -3.60 20.47 0.86
C ALA A 80 -4.31 21.83 0.91
N LYS A 81 -5.14 22.03 1.95
CA LYS A 81 -5.89 23.28 2.15
C LYS A 81 -5.02 24.42 2.65
N SER A 82 -4.09 24.15 3.58
CA SER A 82 -3.26 25.18 4.21
C SER A 82 -2.34 25.88 3.22
N PHE A 83 -1.86 25.17 2.20
CA PHE A 83 -0.98 25.71 1.16
C PHE A 83 -1.68 25.95 -0.18
N ASN A 84 -3.01 25.82 -0.23
CA ASN A 84 -3.82 25.96 -1.45
C ASN A 84 -3.28 25.14 -2.64
N MET A 85 -2.84 23.91 -2.37
CA MET A 85 -2.22 23.04 -3.37
C MET A 85 -3.29 22.37 -4.24
N ASN A 86 -3.03 22.28 -5.54
CA ASN A 86 -3.87 21.46 -6.42
C ASN A 86 -3.55 19.95 -6.27
N PHE A 87 -4.42 19.10 -6.79
CA PHE A 87 -4.29 17.64 -6.69
C PHE A 87 -2.93 17.13 -7.19
N PHE A 88 -2.47 17.58 -8.36
CA PHE A 88 -1.23 17.09 -8.96
C PHE A 88 0.00 17.43 -8.12
N ILE A 89 0.05 18.64 -7.54
CA ILE A 89 1.13 19.05 -6.64
C ILE A 89 1.16 18.14 -5.41
N ILE A 90 0.01 17.91 -4.77
CA ILE A 90 -0.09 17.06 -3.57
C ILE A 90 0.32 15.63 -3.90
N TYR A 91 -0.14 15.10 -5.03
CA TYR A 91 0.13 13.72 -5.45
C TYR A 91 1.62 13.51 -5.76
N ILE A 92 2.25 14.41 -6.52
CA ILE A 92 3.69 14.36 -6.80
C ILE A 92 4.51 14.53 -5.52
N ALA A 93 4.14 15.46 -4.65
CA ALA A 93 4.79 15.63 -3.35
C ALA A 93 4.69 14.33 -2.51
N GLY A 94 3.54 13.67 -2.53
CA GLY A 94 3.34 12.38 -1.87
C GLY A 94 4.28 11.30 -2.42
N LEU A 95 4.42 11.20 -3.74
CA LEU A 95 5.38 10.29 -4.38
C LEU A 95 6.83 10.60 -3.99
N MET A 96 7.20 11.88 -3.97
CA MET A 96 8.54 12.30 -3.53
C MET A 96 8.80 11.93 -2.07
N PHE A 97 7.81 12.10 -1.19
CA PHE A 97 7.90 11.72 0.22
C PHE A 97 7.97 10.21 0.40
N LEU A 98 7.25 9.43 -0.42
CA LEU A 98 7.35 7.98 -0.43
C LEU A 98 8.74 7.50 -0.83
N ILE A 99 9.31 8.08 -1.90
CA ILE A 99 10.68 7.78 -2.35
C ILE A 99 11.70 8.15 -1.26
N GLY A 100 11.60 9.35 -0.70
CA GLY A 100 12.46 9.77 0.41
C GLY A 100 12.31 8.86 1.63
N GLY A 101 11.08 8.46 1.94
CA GLY A 101 10.73 7.52 2.99
C GLY A 101 11.39 6.16 2.83
N TYR A 102 11.41 5.63 1.62
CA TYR A 102 12.13 4.40 1.31
C TYR A 102 13.64 4.52 1.60
N PHE A 103 14.28 5.63 1.20
CA PHE A 103 15.70 5.84 1.48
C PHE A 103 16.00 6.01 2.97
N ILE A 104 15.15 6.75 3.71
CA ILE A 104 15.26 6.89 5.16
C ILE A 104 15.12 5.52 5.83
N HIS A 105 14.09 4.76 5.45
CA HIS A 105 13.84 3.43 5.98
C HIS A 105 15.03 2.49 5.74
N ARG A 106 15.54 2.45 4.50
CA ARG A 106 16.71 1.65 4.12
C ARG A 106 17.95 2.05 4.91
N TYR A 107 18.18 3.34 5.09
CA TYR A 107 19.29 3.84 5.90
C TYR A 107 19.16 3.34 7.35
N ILE A 108 18.00 3.49 7.98
CA ILE A 108 17.80 3.05 9.37
C ILE A 108 17.99 1.53 9.51
N VAL A 109 17.42 0.72 8.62
CA VAL A 109 17.56 -0.75 8.68
C VAL A 109 19.00 -1.20 8.46
N ASN A 110 19.76 -0.53 7.61
CA ASN A 110 21.17 -0.87 7.39
C ASN A 110 22.09 -0.51 8.57
N PHE A 111 21.64 0.34 9.49
CA PHE A 111 22.40 0.77 10.68
C PHE A 111 22.02 -0.03 11.95
N LEU A 112 20.94 -0.82 11.90
CA LEU A 112 20.49 -1.73 12.95
C LEU A 112 21.01 -3.15 12.69
#